data_AF-A0A947I1C8-F1
#
_entry.id   AF-A0A947I1C8-F1
#
_cell.length_a   1.000
_cell.length_b   1.000
_cell.length_c   1.000
_cell.angle_alpha   90.00
_cell.angle_beta   90.00
_cell.angle_gamma   90.00
#
_symmetry.space_group_name_H-M   'P 1'
#
loop_
_entity.id
_entity.type
_entity.pdbx_description
1 polymer ?
#
loop_
_entity_poly.entity_id
_entity_poly.type
_entity_poly.pdbx_seq_one_letter_code
_entity_poly.pdbx_strand_id
1 'polypeptide(L)'
;MGASKSSAPKPVLPANAGLAANLVTPAYWDEACKHLSKRDRVMRKLIADHGSARLESRGDAFTTLARSIVGQQISVKSAQSVWERLLAVLGLQGVEGSSPGSDRGPLSATELLTRTPEQLRQAGLSARKVEYMLDLARHFAEERVHVAQWQAWEDEAIVDELVDIRGIGRWTAEMFLIFHLMRPNVM
;
A
#
# COMPACT_ATOMS: atom_id res chain seq x y z
N MET A 1 -11.22 5.02 63.78
CA MET A 1 -10.97 4.08 62.66
C MET A 1 -11.91 4.45 61.53
N GLY A 2 -11.37 4.72 60.33
CA GLY A 2 -12.19 4.93 59.13
C GLY A 2 -11.67 6.05 58.24
N ALA A 3 -10.49 5.89 57.65
CA ALA A 3 -10.02 6.74 56.57
C ALA A 3 -10.91 6.52 55.33
N SER A 4 -11.61 7.57 54.88
CA SER A 4 -12.32 7.55 53.59
C SER A 4 -11.30 7.61 52.45
N LYS A 5 -10.98 6.45 51.87
CA LYS A 5 -10.24 6.36 50.61
C LYS A 5 -11.22 6.60 49.46
N SER A 6 -11.18 7.80 48.89
CA SER A 6 -11.78 8.09 47.58
C SER A 6 -10.96 7.37 46.51
N SER A 7 -11.48 6.26 45.98
CA SER A 7 -10.86 5.53 44.87
C SER A 7 -11.30 6.17 43.55
N ALA A 8 -10.40 6.91 42.91
CA ALA A 8 -10.60 7.37 41.54
C ALA A 8 -10.80 6.17 40.59
N PRO A 9 -11.64 6.28 39.54
CA PRO A 9 -11.78 5.22 38.56
C PRO A 9 -10.45 5.05 37.80
N LYS A 10 -9.92 3.81 37.77
CA LYS A 10 -8.76 3.47 36.94
C LYS A 10 -9.14 3.68 35.47
N PRO A 11 -8.28 4.32 34.66
CA PRO A 11 -8.51 4.39 33.23
C PRO A 11 -8.47 2.97 32.65
N VAL A 12 -9.60 2.55 32.09
CA VAL A 12 -9.68 1.31 31.31
C VAL A 12 -9.01 1.62 29.98
N LEU A 13 -7.76 1.14 29.82
CA LEU A 13 -7.09 1.14 28.52
C LEU A 13 -7.93 0.26 27.57
N PRO A 14 -8.31 0.74 26.38
CA PRO A 14 -8.88 -0.16 25.38
C PRO A 14 -7.79 -1.16 25.00
N ALA A 15 -8.08 -2.43 25.26
CA ALA A 15 -7.34 -3.55 24.73
C ALA A 15 -7.52 -3.55 23.21
N ASN A 16 -6.49 -3.10 22.48
CA ASN A 16 -6.17 -3.47 21.11
C ASN A 16 -4.86 -2.79 20.70
N ALA A 17 -3.76 -3.29 21.25
CA ALA A 17 -2.43 -3.07 20.67
C ALA A 17 -2.13 -4.22 19.68
N GLY A 18 -2.95 -4.33 18.64
CA GLY A 18 -2.58 -5.02 17.41
C GLY A 18 -2.13 -3.96 16.42
N LEU A 19 -1.06 -4.20 15.66
CA LEU A 19 -0.58 -3.29 14.62
C LEU A 19 -1.71 -3.02 13.60
N ALA A 20 -2.49 -1.98 13.84
CA ALA A 20 -3.33 -1.39 12.83
C ALA A 20 -2.40 -0.83 11.76
N ALA A 21 -2.62 -1.20 10.50
CA ALA A 21 -2.03 -0.47 9.38
C ALA A 21 -2.44 1.00 9.56
N ASN A 22 -1.50 1.84 10.00
CA ASN A 22 -1.77 3.24 10.29
C ASN A 22 -2.20 3.89 8.97
N LEU A 23 -3.48 4.21 8.86
CA LEU A 23 -3.97 5.11 7.82
C LEU A 23 -3.35 6.47 8.12
N VAL A 24 -2.23 6.76 7.46
CA VAL A 24 -1.54 8.04 7.61
C VAL A 24 -2.06 8.98 6.55
N THR A 25 -2.69 10.07 6.98
CA THR A 25 -2.92 11.23 6.12
C THR A 25 -1.63 12.05 6.05
N PRO A 26 -1.21 12.55 4.87
CA PRO A 26 -0.01 13.36 4.76
C PRO A 26 -0.13 14.68 5.54
N ALA A 27 0.95 15.11 6.20
CA ALA A 27 0.96 16.34 6.99
C ALA A 27 0.64 17.62 6.19
N TYR A 28 0.92 17.61 4.88
CA TYR A 28 0.64 18.74 3.98
C TYR A 28 -0.83 18.84 3.54
N TRP A 29 -1.67 17.83 3.81
CA TRP A 29 -2.98 17.68 3.17
C TRP A 29 -3.89 18.90 3.36
N ASP A 30 -4.06 19.34 4.62
CA ASP A 30 -4.96 20.46 4.92
C ASP A 30 -4.47 21.78 4.32
N GLU A 31 -3.15 22.01 4.31
CA GLU A 31 -2.57 23.19 3.68
C GLU A 31 -2.68 23.14 2.14
N ALA A 32 -2.53 21.98 1.53
CA ALA A 32 -2.75 21.79 0.10
C ALA A 32 -4.22 22.06 -0.28
N CYS A 33 -5.19 21.52 0.49
CA CYS A 33 -6.61 21.81 0.28
C CYS A 33 -6.92 23.31 0.39
N LYS A 34 -6.35 24.01 1.39
CA LYS A 34 -6.49 25.47 1.53
C LYS A 34 -5.88 26.20 0.34
N HIS A 35 -4.68 25.80 -0.09
CA HIS A 35 -3.99 26.42 -1.23
C HIS A 35 -4.81 26.30 -2.51
N LEU A 36 -5.23 25.08 -2.86
CA LEU A 36 -6.02 24.80 -4.07
C LEU A 36 -7.36 25.51 -4.03
N SER A 37 -8.06 25.49 -2.89
CA SER A 37 -9.33 26.21 -2.72
C SER A 37 -9.19 27.72 -2.96
N LYS A 38 -8.06 28.32 -2.58
CA LYS A 38 -7.80 29.75 -2.80
C LYS A 38 -7.52 30.06 -4.28
N ARG A 39 -6.82 29.17 -4.98
CA ARG A 39 -6.30 29.40 -6.34
C ARG A 39 -7.24 28.94 -7.46
N ASP A 40 -8.08 27.95 -7.22
CA ASP A 40 -8.93 27.32 -8.23
C ASP A 40 -10.38 27.16 -7.75
N ARG A 41 -11.33 27.70 -8.51
CA ARG A 41 -12.77 27.67 -8.19
C ARG A 41 -13.38 26.27 -8.36
N VAL A 42 -12.94 25.50 -9.34
CA VAL A 42 -13.40 24.11 -9.56
C VAL A 42 -12.93 23.26 -8.39
N MET A 43 -11.64 23.35 -8.02
CA MET A 43 -11.10 22.62 -6.87
C MET A 43 -11.75 23.04 -5.56
N ARG A 44 -12.01 24.34 -5.34
CA ARG A 44 -12.74 24.81 -4.15
C ARG A 44 -14.09 24.11 -4.01
N LYS A 45 -14.85 24.00 -5.10
CA LYS A 45 -16.15 23.34 -5.09
C LYS A 45 -16.01 21.86 -4.76
N LEU A 46 -15.09 21.16 -5.44
CA LEU A 46 -14.85 19.73 -5.21
C LEU A 46 -14.41 19.44 -3.77
N ILE A 47 -13.53 20.27 -3.20
CA ILE A 47 -13.07 20.13 -1.81
C ILE A 47 -14.22 20.39 -0.82
N ALA A 48 -15.10 21.34 -1.10
CA ALA A 48 -16.28 21.57 -0.26
C ALA A 48 -17.26 20.38 -0.32
N ASP A 49 -17.49 19.83 -1.51
CA ASP A 49 -18.41 18.72 -1.73
C ASP A 49 -17.87 17.38 -1.17
N HIS A 50 -16.55 17.22 -1.07
CA HIS A 50 -15.88 15.96 -0.68
C HIS A 50 -14.86 16.08 0.46
N GLY A 51 -14.96 17.12 1.32
CA GLY A 51 -13.92 17.49 2.28
C GLY A 51 -13.55 16.48 3.37
N SER A 52 -14.31 15.38 3.51
CA SER A 52 -13.98 14.27 4.39
C SER A 52 -13.01 13.25 3.76
N ALA A 53 -12.86 13.25 2.43
CA ALA A 53 -11.95 12.36 1.73
C ALA A 53 -10.49 12.77 2.00
N ARG A 54 -9.65 11.77 2.31
CA ARG A 54 -8.22 11.96 2.56
C ARG A 54 -7.42 10.91 1.81
N LEU A 55 -6.20 11.28 1.40
CA LEU A 55 -5.23 10.32 0.92
C LEU A 55 -4.76 9.46 2.10
N GLU A 56 -4.72 8.16 1.88
CA GLU A 56 -4.29 7.16 2.85
C GLU A 56 -3.27 6.25 2.19
N SER A 57 -2.15 5.98 2.87
CA SER A 57 -1.20 4.93 2.49
C SER A 57 -1.42 3.67 3.33
N ARG A 58 -1.15 2.50 2.75
CA ARG A 58 -1.30 1.18 3.38
C ARG A 58 -0.22 0.23 2.91
N GLY A 59 0.13 -0.72 3.78
CA GLY A 59 1.03 -1.83 3.46
C GLY A 59 2.49 -1.41 3.26
N ASP A 60 3.30 -2.33 2.78
CA ASP A 60 4.71 -2.12 2.45
C ASP A 60 4.91 -1.90 0.93
N ALA A 61 6.12 -1.46 0.57
CA ALA A 61 6.50 -1.15 -0.80
C ALA A 61 6.32 -2.36 -1.74
N PHE A 62 6.82 -3.53 -1.34
CA PHE A 62 6.79 -4.73 -2.17
C PHE A 62 5.35 -5.18 -2.43
N THR A 63 4.54 -5.30 -1.37
CA THR A 63 3.12 -5.66 -1.50
C THR A 63 2.36 -4.67 -2.37
N THR A 64 2.62 -3.37 -2.23
CA THR A 64 1.92 -2.33 -3.00
C THR A 64 2.24 -2.43 -4.49
N LEU A 65 3.53 -2.59 -4.85
CA LEU A 65 3.95 -2.79 -6.24
C LEU A 65 3.42 -4.11 -6.81
N ALA A 66 3.45 -5.19 -6.03
CA ALA A 66 2.90 -6.48 -6.42
C ALA A 66 1.39 -6.38 -6.72
N ARG A 67 0.61 -5.72 -5.85
CA ARG A 67 -0.82 -5.48 -6.08
C ARG A 67 -1.07 -4.66 -7.35
N SER A 68 -0.21 -3.67 -7.63
CA SER A 68 -0.28 -2.89 -8.85
C SER A 68 -0.13 -3.79 -10.09
N ILE A 69 0.90 -4.64 -10.15
CA ILE A 69 1.13 -5.60 -11.24
C ILE A 69 -0.08 -6.54 -11.41
N VAL A 70 -0.62 -7.07 -10.30
CA VAL A 70 -1.81 -7.93 -10.33
C VAL A 70 -3.02 -7.20 -10.91
N GLY A 71 -3.23 -5.93 -10.56
CA GLY A 71 -4.37 -5.11 -10.99
C GLY A 71 -4.31 -4.59 -12.43
N GLN A 72 -3.16 -4.66 -13.09
CA GLN A 72 -3.01 -4.12 -14.46
C GLN A 72 -4.05 -4.69 -15.43
N GLN A 73 -4.71 -3.80 -16.19
CA GLN A 73 -5.68 -4.13 -17.25
C GLN A 73 -6.91 -4.96 -16.82
N ILE A 74 -7.26 -4.99 -15.53
CA ILE A 74 -8.45 -5.70 -15.04
C ILE A 74 -9.22 -4.85 -14.04
N SER A 75 -10.48 -5.21 -13.78
CA SER A 75 -11.30 -4.53 -12.77
C SER A 75 -10.74 -4.72 -11.36
N VAL A 76 -11.06 -3.79 -10.44
CA VAL A 76 -10.70 -3.90 -9.02
C VAL A 76 -11.19 -5.22 -8.41
N LYS A 77 -12.42 -5.63 -8.74
CA LYS A 77 -13.00 -6.90 -8.26
C LYS A 77 -12.21 -8.11 -8.76
N SER A 78 -11.85 -8.11 -10.05
CA SER A 78 -11.03 -9.18 -10.64
C SER A 78 -9.63 -9.22 -10.03
N ALA A 79 -9.01 -8.06 -9.82
CA ALA A 79 -7.70 -7.95 -9.18
C ALA A 79 -7.72 -8.51 -7.76
N GLN A 80 -8.76 -8.20 -6.99
CA GLN A 80 -8.94 -8.73 -5.64
C GLN A 80 -9.06 -10.27 -5.65
N SER A 81 -9.87 -10.84 -6.55
CA SER A 81 -10.00 -12.31 -6.66
C SER A 81 -8.71 -13.00 -7.10
N VAL A 82 -7.90 -12.38 -7.96
CA VAL A 82 -6.57 -12.90 -8.33
C VAL A 82 -5.62 -12.79 -7.14
N TRP A 83 -5.63 -11.69 -6.42
CA TRP A 83 -4.80 -11.48 -5.23
C TRP A 83 -5.08 -12.51 -4.14
N GLU A 84 -6.35 -12.78 -3.84
CA GLU A 84 -6.74 -13.79 -2.85
C GLU A 84 -6.28 -15.20 -3.24
N ARG A 85 -6.39 -15.56 -4.52
CA ARG A 85 -5.87 -16.84 -5.02
C ARG A 85 -4.34 -16.90 -4.98
N LEU A 86 -3.65 -15.78 -5.22
CA LEU A 86 -2.19 -15.71 -5.10
C LEU A 86 -1.76 -15.97 -3.66
N LEU A 87 -2.41 -15.33 -2.69
CA LEU A 87 -2.15 -15.60 -1.28
C LEU A 87 -2.42 -17.06 -0.90
N ALA A 88 -3.47 -17.66 -1.46
CA ALA A 88 -3.76 -19.09 -1.26
C ALA A 88 -2.64 -20.00 -1.80
N VAL A 89 -2.11 -19.73 -3.00
CA VAL A 89 -0.96 -20.45 -3.58
C VAL A 89 0.31 -20.29 -2.73
N LEU A 90 0.45 -19.16 -2.04
CA LEU A 90 1.57 -18.91 -1.15
C LEU A 90 1.39 -19.52 0.24
N GLY A 91 0.18 -20.01 0.57
CA GLY A 91 -0.14 -20.51 1.92
C GLY A 91 -0.43 -19.39 2.92
N LEU A 92 -0.63 -18.16 2.45
CA LEU A 92 -0.86 -16.95 3.25
C LEU A 92 -2.37 -16.67 3.41
N GLN A 93 -3.17 -17.72 3.55
CA GLN A 93 -4.62 -17.59 3.71
C GLN A 93 -4.93 -16.91 5.05
N GLY A 94 -5.74 -15.85 5.00
CA GLY A 94 -6.29 -15.24 6.20
C GLY A 94 -7.44 -16.09 6.75
N VAL A 95 -7.73 -15.93 8.05
CA VAL A 95 -8.90 -16.54 8.69
C VAL A 95 -10.17 -16.02 8.01
N GLU A 96 -11.15 -16.89 7.75
CA GLU A 96 -12.45 -16.48 7.22
C GLU A 96 -13.07 -15.39 8.10
N GLY A 97 -13.47 -14.26 7.49
CA GLY A 97 -14.09 -13.12 8.18
C GLY A 97 -13.21 -11.88 8.36
N SER A 98 -11.93 -11.92 8.02
CA SER A 98 -11.09 -10.71 8.00
C SER A 98 -11.56 -9.70 6.94
N SER A 99 -11.69 -8.43 7.33
CA SER A 99 -12.02 -7.34 6.42
C SER A 99 -11.07 -7.29 5.22
N PRO A 100 -11.57 -7.01 3.99
CA PRO A 100 -10.72 -6.85 2.83
C PRO A 100 -9.68 -5.73 3.07
N GLY A 101 -8.42 -6.12 3.26
CA GLY A 101 -7.27 -5.21 3.21
C GLY A 101 -6.76 -4.64 4.55
N SER A 102 -7.13 -5.18 5.72
CA SER A 102 -6.63 -4.66 7.02
C SER A 102 -5.76 -5.62 7.83
N ASP A 103 -5.91 -6.94 7.70
CA ASP A 103 -5.38 -7.88 8.72
C ASP A 103 -4.30 -8.85 8.22
N ARG A 104 -3.76 -8.66 7.01
CA ARG A 104 -2.73 -9.56 6.45
C ARG A 104 -1.38 -8.87 6.43
N GLY A 105 -0.37 -9.56 6.96
CA GLY A 105 1.03 -9.11 6.96
C GLY A 105 1.57 -8.89 5.54
N PRO A 106 2.72 -8.23 5.42
CA PRO A 106 3.35 -7.94 4.14
C PRO A 106 3.65 -9.23 3.37
N LEU A 107 3.49 -9.20 2.05
CA LEU A 107 3.93 -10.27 1.17
C LEU A 107 5.47 -10.34 1.23
N SER A 108 6.05 -11.53 1.40
CA SER A 108 7.50 -11.65 1.31
C SER A 108 7.96 -11.89 -0.12
N ALA A 109 8.98 -11.15 -0.56
CA ALA A 109 9.65 -11.39 -1.84
C ALA A 109 10.26 -12.80 -1.89
N THR A 110 10.84 -13.29 -0.79
CA THR A 110 11.46 -14.62 -0.74
C THR A 110 10.41 -15.72 -0.85
N GLU A 111 9.24 -15.56 -0.23
CA GLU A 111 8.12 -16.52 -0.34
C GLU A 111 7.63 -16.64 -1.78
N LEU A 112 7.50 -15.51 -2.48
CA LEU A 112 7.10 -15.50 -3.88
C LEU A 112 8.10 -16.28 -4.76
N LEU A 113 9.40 -16.12 -4.51
CA LEU A 113 10.47 -16.81 -5.24
C LEU A 113 10.51 -18.33 -4.97
N THR A 114 9.87 -18.83 -3.91
CA THR A 114 9.76 -20.29 -3.67
C THR A 114 8.72 -20.99 -4.56
N ARG A 115 7.94 -20.23 -5.35
CA ARG A 115 6.91 -20.77 -6.23
C ARG A 115 7.37 -20.83 -7.67
N THR A 116 6.94 -21.88 -8.35
CA THR A 116 7.13 -22.05 -9.80
C THR A 116 6.23 -21.10 -10.58
N PRO A 117 6.60 -20.70 -11.81
CA PRO A 117 5.73 -19.93 -12.69
C PRO A 117 4.35 -20.57 -12.86
N GLU A 118 4.29 -21.90 -12.96
CA GLU A 118 3.05 -22.66 -13.12
C GLU A 118 2.12 -22.51 -11.92
N GLN A 119 2.66 -22.57 -10.69
CA GLN A 119 1.89 -22.34 -9.46
C GLN A 119 1.33 -20.91 -9.42
N LEU A 120 2.14 -19.91 -9.80
CA LEU A 120 1.68 -18.52 -9.85
C LEU A 120 0.59 -18.31 -10.92
N ARG A 121 0.65 -19.02 -12.04
CA ARG A 121 -0.42 -18.99 -13.06
C ARG A 121 -1.73 -19.60 -12.56
N GLN A 122 -1.68 -20.61 -11.67
CA GLN A 122 -2.89 -21.19 -11.05
C GLN A 122 -3.66 -20.16 -10.22
N ALA A 123 -3.01 -19.10 -9.72
CA ALA A 123 -3.67 -17.97 -9.07
C ALA A 123 -4.48 -17.08 -10.03
N GLY A 124 -4.39 -17.30 -11.34
CA GLY A 124 -5.06 -16.49 -12.37
C GLY A 124 -4.20 -15.36 -12.94
N LEU A 125 -2.89 -15.38 -12.70
CA LEU A 125 -1.95 -14.46 -13.34
C LEU A 125 -1.67 -14.89 -14.79
N SER A 126 -1.55 -13.91 -15.70
CA SER A 126 -1.01 -14.16 -17.04
C SER A 126 0.48 -14.48 -16.97
N ALA A 127 1.03 -15.13 -18.00
CA ALA A 127 2.46 -15.42 -18.07
C ALA A 127 3.32 -14.16 -17.88
N ARG A 128 2.92 -13.05 -18.51
CA ARG A 128 3.62 -11.76 -18.41
C ARG A 128 3.56 -11.16 -17.00
N LYS A 129 2.42 -11.27 -16.31
CA LYS A 129 2.33 -10.84 -14.90
C LYS A 129 3.18 -11.72 -13.98
N VAL A 130 3.30 -13.02 -14.27
CA VAL A 130 4.20 -13.92 -13.53
C VAL A 130 5.65 -13.49 -13.71
N GLU A 131 6.08 -13.19 -14.94
CA GLU A 131 7.42 -12.66 -15.20
C GLU A 131 7.70 -11.39 -14.38
N TYR A 132 6.77 -10.43 -14.40
CA TYR A 132 6.89 -9.16 -13.68
C TYR A 132 6.95 -9.35 -12.16
N MET A 133 6.08 -10.20 -11.61
CA MET A 133 6.05 -10.51 -10.18
C MET A 133 7.36 -11.13 -9.70
N LEU A 134 7.91 -12.08 -10.48
CA LEU A 134 9.19 -12.71 -10.16
C LEU A 134 10.37 -11.73 -10.32
N ASP A 135 10.29 -10.81 -11.29
CA ASP A 135 11.29 -9.75 -11.47
C ASP A 135 11.31 -8.78 -10.31
N LEU A 136 10.14 -8.30 -9.90
CA LEU A 136 9.95 -7.49 -8.70
C LEU A 136 10.52 -8.19 -7.45
N ALA A 137 10.19 -9.46 -7.25
CA ALA A 137 10.68 -10.20 -6.09
C ALA A 137 12.20 -10.38 -6.09
N ARG A 138 12.83 -10.58 -7.26
CA ARG A 138 14.30 -10.61 -7.35
C ARG A 138 14.92 -9.26 -6.98
N HIS A 139 14.38 -8.15 -7.47
CA HIS A 139 14.90 -6.81 -7.15
C HIS A 139 14.88 -6.55 -5.63
N PHE A 140 13.82 -6.95 -4.94
CA PHE A 140 13.72 -6.82 -3.48
C PHE A 140 14.61 -7.82 -2.73
N ALA A 141 14.64 -9.09 -3.16
CA ALA A 141 15.44 -10.13 -2.49
C ALA A 141 16.95 -9.92 -2.64
N GLU A 142 17.38 -9.27 -3.73
CA GLU A 142 18.78 -8.92 -4.01
C GLU A 142 19.15 -7.52 -3.49
N GLU A 143 18.26 -6.88 -2.71
CA GLU A 143 18.46 -5.55 -2.11
C GLU A 143 18.76 -4.45 -3.15
N ARG A 144 18.27 -4.60 -4.39
CA ARG A 144 18.42 -3.61 -5.47
C ARG A 144 17.40 -2.48 -5.39
N VAL A 145 16.50 -2.53 -4.41
CA VAL A 145 15.46 -1.52 -4.16
C VAL A 145 15.71 -0.87 -2.80
N HIS A 146 15.94 0.43 -2.78
CA HIS A 146 16.44 1.14 -1.60
C HIS A 146 15.33 1.81 -0.80
N VAL A 147 14.30 1.03 -0.41
CA VAL A 147 13.08 1.52 0.27
C VAL A 147 13.38 2.45 1.45
N ALA A 148 14.39 2.11 2.27
CA ALA A 148 14.77 2.91 3.45
C ALA A 148 15.35 4.29 3.11
N GLN A 149 15.85 4.48 1.88
CA GLN A 149 16.48 5.73 1.43
C GLN A 149 15.50 6.64 0.69
N TRP A 150 14.42 6.09 0.15
CA TRP A 150 13.47 6.83 -0.69
C TRP A 150 12.93 8.11 -0.05
N GLN A 151 12.79 8.19 1.27
CA GLN A 151 12.30 9.41 1.92
C GLN A 151 13.23 10.62 1.70
N ALA A 152 14.52 10.38 1.50
CA ALA A 152 15.54 11.41 1.25
C ALA A 152 15.83 11.64 -0.23
N TRP A 153 15.28 10.81 -1.13
CA TRP A 153 15.52 10.90 -2.57
C TRP A 153 14.52 11.84 -3.25
N GLU A 154 14.95 12.35 -4.41
CA GLU A 154 14.08 13.04 -5.36
C GLU A 154 13.18 12.04 -6.08
N ASP A 155 11.99 12.51 -6.48
CA ASP A 155 10.95 11.68 -7.07
C ASP A 155 11.44 10.95 -8.35
N GLU A 156 12.20 11.63 -9.22
CA GLU A 156 12.76 11.02 -10.44
C GLU A 156 13.75 9.89 -10.16
N ALA A 157 14.58 9.99 -9.11
CA ALA A 157 15.52 8.91 -8.77
C ALA A 157 14.79 7.63 -8.34
N ILE A 158 13.63 7.79 -7.67
CA ILE A 158 12.78 6.65 -7.29
C ILE A 158 12.06 6.10 -8.52
N VAL A 159 11.59 6.97 -9.43
CA VAL A 159 10.99 6.53 -10.69
C VAL A 159 11.97 5.71 -11.51
N ASP A 160 13.21 6.17 -11.66
CA ASP A 160 14.25 5.46 -12.42
C ASP A 160 14.53 4.07 -11.82
N GLU A 161 14.71 3.97 -10.49
CA GLU A 161 14.89 2.68 -9.81
C GLU A 161 13.69 1.73 -10.01
N LEU A 162 12.47 2.25 -9.95
CA LEU A 162 11.27 1.43 -10.09
C LEU A 162 11.03 0.99 -11.54
N VAL A 163 11.37 1.81 -12.53
CA VAL A 163 11.18 1.52 -13.96
C VAL A 163 12.15 0.45 -14.48
N ASP A 164 13.30 0.26 -13.81
CA ASP A 164 14.21 -0.85 -14.10
C ASP A 164 13.57 -2.23 -13.83
N ILE A 165 12.51 -2.29 -13.03
CA ILE A 165 11.76 -3.51 -12.73
C ILE A 165 10.79 -3.79 -13.89
N ARG A 166 10.91 -4.97 -14.51
CA ARG A 166 10.01 -5.33 -15.63
C ARG A 166 8.55 -5.33 -15.20
N GLY A 167 7.74 -4.60 -15.95
CA GLY A 167 6.30 -4.48 -15.71
C GLY A 167 5.89 -3.28 -14.87
N ILE A 168 6.86 -2.52 -14.36
CA ILE A 168 6.63 -1.21 -13.75
C ILE A 168 7.05 -0.16 -14.76
N GLY A 169 6.07 0.61 -15.27
CA GLY A 169 6.34 1.78 -16.10
C GLY A 169 6.31 3.06 -15.26
N ARG A 170 6.73 4.18 -15.87
CA ARG A 170 6.72 5.52 -15.26
C ARG A 170 5.39 5.82 -14.55
N TRP A 171 4.28 5.66 -15.25
CA TRP A 171 2.95 5.86 -14.66
C TRP A 171 2.71 5.02 -13.39
N THR A 172 3.14 3.75 -13.38
CA THR A 172 3.00 2.90 -12.18
C THR A 172 3.90 3.36 -11.04
N ALA A 173 5.12 3.80 -11.35
CA ALA A 173 6.03 4.38 -10.37
C ALA A 173 5.47 5.68 -9.79
N GLU A 174 4.92 6.57 -10.61
CA GLU A 174 4.27 7.82 -10.18
C GLU A 174 3.05 7.54 -9.30
N MET A 175 2.19 6.59 -9.68
CA MET A 175 1.07 6.17 -8.82
C MET A 175 1.57 5.60 -7.48
N PHE A 176 2.68 4.88 -7.47
CA PHE A 176 3.31 4.41 -6.24
C PHE A 176 3.82 5.58 -5.39
N LEU A 177 4.45 6.59 -5.99
CA LEU A 177 4.88 7.80 -5.27
C LEU A 177 3.68 8.52 -4.61
N ILE A 178 2.57 8.66 -5.32
CA ILE A 178 1.36 9.32 -4.81
C ILE A 178 0.72 8.51 -3.68
N PHE A 179 0.43 7.23 -3.90
CA PHE A 179 -0.41 6.45 -2.99
C PHE A 179 0.37 5.73 -1.88
N HIS A 180 1.63 5.38 -2.10
CA HIS A 180 2.46 4.70 -1.11
C HIS A 180 3.35 5.69 -0.34
N LEU A 181 4.16 6.46 -1.08
CA LEU A 181 5.09 7.43 -0.47
C LEU A 181 4.44 8.78 -0.13
N MET A 182 3.19 9.01 -0.55
CA MET A 182 2.47 10.25 -0.28
C MET A 182 3.25 11.48 -0.72
N ARG A 183 3.89 11.42 -1.90
CA ARG A 183 4.62 12.56 -2.46
C ARG A 183 3.62 13.65 -2.89
N PRO A 184 3.82 14.92 -2.48
CA PRO A 184 2.83 15.97 -2.68
C PRO A 184 2.73 16.50 -4.11
N ASN A 185 3.75 16.26 -4.95
CA ASN A 185 3.89 16.94 -6.25
C ASN A 185 4.43 16.01 -7.34
N VAL A 186 3.64 15.00 -7.69
CA VAL A 186 3.90 14.06 -8.79
C VAL A 186 2.94 14.41 -9.94
N MET A 187 3.42 14.39 -11.19
CA MET A 187 2.66 14.81 -12.38
C MET A 187 2.41 13.66 -13.35
#